data_AF-A0A933ZKQ6-F1
#
_entry.id   AF-A0A933ZKQ6-F1
#
_cell.length_a   1.000
_cell.length_b   1.000
_cell.length_c   1.000
_cell.angle_alpha   90.00
_cell.angle_beta   90.00
_cell.angle_gamma   90.00
#
_symmetry.space_group_name_H-M   'P 1'
#
loop_
_entity.id
_entity.type
_entity.pdbx_description
1 polymer ?
#
loop_
_entity_poly.entity_id
_entity_poly.type
_entity_poly.pdbx_seq_one_letter_code
_entity_poly.pdbx_strand_id
1 'polypeptide(L)' 'MIRNAVVRTLEVVVIALAAYAFFFMPVGRRTPWGHVHAIFTTPPAKEAAEDVATTGKRMVEEVRAVGADAGVPRGKP' A
#
# COMPACT_ATOMS: atom_id res chain seq x y z
N MET A 1 8.90 25.39 20.62
CA MET A 1 8.73 25.05 19.18
C MET A 1 9.90 24.24 18.63
N ILE A 2 11.15 24.69 18.82
CA ILE A 2 12.36 24.03 18.30
C ILE A 2 12.47 22.55 18.73
N ARG A 3 12.23 22.23 20.01
CA ARG A 3 12.27 20.85 20.52
C ARG A 3 11.34 19.89 19.76
N ASN A 4 10.12 20.31 19.43
CA ASN A 4 9.16 19.46 18.71
C ASN A 4 9.57 19.28 17.24
N ALA A 5 10.15 20.30 16.62
CA ALA A 5 10.69 20.20 15.26
C ALA A 5 11.85 19.20 15.20
N VAL A 6 12.80 19.30 16.14
CA VAL A 6 13.95 18.38 16.23
C VAL A 6 13.50 16.92 16.43
N VAL A 7 12.54 16.68 17.32
CA VAL A 7 12.02 15.33 17.57
C VAL A 7 11.36 14.77 16.31
N ARG A 8 10.50 15.54 15.63
CA ARG A 8 9.86 15.09 14.38
C ARG A 8 10.88 14.81 13.27
N THR A 9 11.91 15.63 13.15
CA THR A 9 12.98 15.38 12.17
C THR A 9 13.72 14.08 12.48
N LEU A 10 14.04 13.82 13.75
CA LEU A 10 14.67 12.57 14.15
C LEU A 10 13.76 11.36 13.91
N GLU A 11 12.47 11.46 14.19
CA GLU A 11 11.50 10.41 13.88
C GLU A 11 11.49 10.07 12.38
N VAL A 12 11.47 11.10 11.52
CA VAL A 12 11.52 10.91 10.06
C VAL A 12 12.83 10.25 9.63
N VAL A 13 13.97 10.68 10.19
CA VAL A 13 15.27 10.08 9.90
C VAL A 13 15.32 8.61 10.34
N VAL A 14 14.82 8.30 11.53
CA VAL A 14 14.75 6.93 12.05
C VAL A 14 13.85 6.06 11.17
N ILE A 15 12.70 6.57 10.74
CA ILE A 15 11.81 5.86 9.80
C ILE A 15 12.51 5.64 8.46
N ALA A 16 13.21 6.64 7.93
CA ALA A 16 13.95 6.50 6.67
C ALA A 16 15.07 5.45 6.76
N LEU A 17 15.80 5.42 7.88
CA LEU A 17 16.81 4.39 8.14
C LEU A 17 16.19 3.01 8.30
N ALA A 18 15.05 2.91 9.00
CA ALA A 18 14.33 1.65 9.14
C ALA A 18 13.82 1.13 7.79
N ALA A 19 13.28 2.01 6.94
CA ALA A 19 12.88 1.67 5.58
C ALA A 19 14.08 1.20 4.75
N TYR A 20 15.19 1.95 4.79
CA TYR A 20 16.41 1.56 4.09
C TYR A 20 16.91 0.17 4.54
N ALA A 21 16.99 -0.05 5.85
CA ALA A 21 17.37 -1.34 6.43
C ALA A 21 16.43 -2.47 5.95
N PHE A 22 15.13 -2.21 5.93
CA PHE A 22 14.13 -3.20 5.53
C PHE A 22 14.25 -3.66 4.06
N PHE A 23 14.59 -2.73 3.15
CA PHE A 23 14.75 -3.05 1.73
C PHE A 23 16.15 -3.58 1.38
N PHE A 24 17.19 -3.00 1.97
CA PHE A 24 18.57 -3.18 1.52
C PHE A 24 19.45 -3.98 2.47
N MET A 25 19.10 -4.11 3.75
CA MET A 25 19.90 -4.88 4.70
C MET A 25 19.50 -6.37 4.63
N PRO A 26 20.38 -7.27 4.17
CA PRO A 26 20.10 -8.70 4.21
C PRO A 26 20.12 -9.18 5.67
N VAL A 27 19.04 -9.82 6.11
CA VAL A 27 18.98 -10.49 7.41
C VAL A 27 19.07 -12.00 7.13
N GLY A 28 20.29 -12.53 7.14
CA GLY A 28 20.57 -13.92 6.73
C GLY A 28 20.67 -14.09 5.21
N ARG A 29 19.83 -14.93 4.59
CA ARG A 29 19.89 -15.23 3.14
C ARG A 29 19.06 -14.31 2.24
N ARG A 30 18.12 -13.54 2.80
CA ARG A 30 17.24 -12.61 2.08
C ARG A 30 16.96 -11.37 2.92
N THR A 31 16.58 -10.27 2.27
CA THR A 31 16.11 -9.07 2.96
C THR A 31 14.71 -9.30 3.56
N PRO A 32 14.28 -8.50 4.56
CA PRO A 32 12.91 -8.50 5.06
C PRO A 32 11.88 -8.29 3.95
N TRP A 33 12.15 -7.37 3.02
CA TRP A 33 11.36 -7.21 1.80
C TRP A 33 11.28 -8.50 0.98
N GLY A 34 12.39 -9.23 0.85
CA GLY A 34 12.41 -10.52 0.16
C GLY A 34 11.50 -11.57 0.79
N HIS A 35 11.31 -11.55 2.12
CA HIS A 35 10.35 -12.43 2.81
C HIS A 35 8.91 -11.96 2.61
N VAL A 36 8.65 -10.66 2.72
CA VAL A 36 7.32 -10.08 2.47
C VAL A 36 6.88 -10.32 1.04
N HIS A 37 7.75 -10.05 0.07
CA HIS A 37 7.51 -10.32 -1.33
C HIS A 37 7.24 -11.81 -1.57
N ALA A 38 8.01 -12.72 -0.95
CA ALA A 38 7.77 -14.16 -1.07
C ALA A 38 6.40 -14.58 -0.52
N ILE A 39 5.95 -14.01 0.60
CA ILE A 39 4.61 -14.24 1.16
C ILE A 39 3.53 -13.74 0.17
N PHE A 40 3.70 -12.51 -0.35
CA PHE A 40 2.74 -11.92 -1.28
C PHE A 40 2.75 -12.54 -2.69
N THR A 41 3.83 -13.19 -3.10
CA THR A 41 3.91 -13.89 -4.40
C THR A 41 3.56 -15.37 -4.30
N THR A 42 3.15 -15.86 -3.12
CA THR A 42 2.58 -17.20 -3.03
C THR A 42 1.28 -17.31 -3.83
N PRO A 43 0.97 -18.48 -4.43
CA PRO A 43 -0.30 -18.71 -5.13
C PRO A 43 -1.56 -18.19 -4.39
N PRO A 44 -1.76 -18.47 -3.08
CA PRO A 44 -2.92 -17.95 -2.36
C PRO A 44 -2.95 -16.42 -2.22
N ALA A 45 -1.78 -15.77 -2.14
CA ALA A 45 -1.74 -14.31 -2.08
C ALA A 45 -2.07 -13.66 -3.42
N LYS A 46 -1.75 -14.33 -4.54
CA LYS A 46 -2.14 -13.90 -5.88
C LYS A 46 -3.64 -14.05 -6.11
N GLU A 47 -4.23 -15.16 -5.68
CA GLU A 47 -5.69 -15.37 -5.72
C GLU A 47 -6.42 -14.31 -4.88
N ALA A 48 -5.96 -14.06 -3.64
CA ALA A 48 -6.55 -13.01 -2.81
C ALA A 48 -6.45 -11.61 -3.45
N ALA A 49 -5.34 -11.30 -4.14
CA ALA A 49 -5.19 -10.04 -4.87
C ALA A 49 -6.16 -9.93 -6.06
N GLU A 50 -6.37 -11.02 -6.80
CA GLU A 50 -7.34 -11.08 -7.90
C GLU A 50 -8.79 -10.94 -7.40
N ASP A 51 -9.13 -11.56 -6.27
CA ASP A 51 -10.44 -11.44 -5.62
C ASP A 51 -10.72 -10.00 -5.15
N VAL A 52 -9.71 -9.36 -4.56
CA VAL A 52 -9.82 -7.95 -4.15
C VAL A 52 -9.95 -7.04 -5.38
N ALA A 53 -9.19 -7.30 -6.45
CA ALA A 53 -9.26 -6.51 -7.68
C ALA A 53 -10.61 -6.66 -8.40
N THR A 54 -11.17 -7.87 -8.46
CA THR A 54 -12.48 -8.13 -9.06
C THR A 54 -13.61 -7.49 -8.24
N THR A 55 -13.54 -7.59 -6.91
CA THR A 55 -14.50 -6.94 -6.00
C THR A 55 -14.42 -5.42 -6.12
N GLY A 56 -13.22 -4.84 -6.17
CA GLY A 56 -13.03 -3.40 -6.35
C GLY A 56 -13.61 -2.89 -7.67
N LYS A 57 -13.42 -3.61 -8.77
CA LYS A 57 -14.05 -3.26 -10.07
C LYS A 57 -15.57 -3.26 -9.99
N ARG A 58 -16.16 -4.28 -9.35
CA ARG A 58 -17.62 -4.36 -9.14
C ARG A 58 -18.14 -3.20 -8.31
N MET A 59 -17.46 -2.84 -7.22
CA MET A 59 -17.84 -1.68 -6.41
C MET A 59 -17.79 -0.38 -7.21
N VAL A 60 -16.75 -0.19 -8.03
CA VAL A 60 -16.64 1.00 -8.90
C VAL A 60 -17.75 1.04 -9.95
N GLU A 61 -18.12 -0.11 -10.52
CA GLU A 61 -19.24 -0.22 -11.46
C GLU A 61 -20.58 0.06 -10.79
N GLU A 62 -20.84 -0.48 -9.60
CA GLU A 62 -22.05 -0.19 -8.82
C GLU A 62 -22.15 1.29 -8.44
N VAL A 63 -21.06 1.89 -7.95
CA VAL A 63 -21.01 3.32 -7.61
C VAL A 63 -21.24 4.17 -8.87
N ARG A 64 -20.72 3.77 -10.04
CA ARG A 64 -20.97 4.45 -11.30
C ARG A 64 -22.41 4.30 -11.78
N ALA A 65 -23.03 3.15 -11.58
CA ALA A 65 -24.43 2.91 -11.91
C ALA A 65 -25.35 3.78 -11.03
N VAL A 66 -25.14 3.74 -9.71
CA VAL A 66 -25.88 4.56 -8.75
C VAL A 66 -25.65 6.07 -8.99
N GLY A 67 -24.42 6.47 -9.29
CA GLY A 67 -24.09 7.86 -9.61
C GLY A 67 -24.69 8.35 -10.92
N ALA A 68 -24.86 7.46 -11.92
CA ALA A 68 -25.53 7.78 -13.17
C ALA A 68 -27.04 7.99 -12.96
N ASP A 69 -27.67 7.16 -12.13
CA ASP A 69 -29.08 7.28 -11.79
C ASP A 69 -29.37 8.52 -10.93
N ALA A 70 -28.39 8.95 -10.12
CA ALA A 70 -28.47 10.17 -9.31
C ALA A 70 -28.11 11.48 -10.05
N GLY A 71 -27.77 11.42 -11.34
CA GLY A 71 -27.42 12.60 -12.15
C GLY A 71 -26.07 13.25 -11.79
N VAL A 72 -25.17 12.53 -11.12
CA VAL A 72 -23.87 13.05 -10.70
C VAL A 72 -22.90 13.10 -11.89
N PRO A 73 -22.34 14.28 -12.25
CA PRO A 73 -21.44 14.39 -13.39
C PRO A 73 -20.15 13.59 -13.15
N ARG A 74 -19.69 12.87 -14.18
CA ARG A 74 -18.46 12.07 -14.13
C ARG A 74 -17.25 12.98 -13.87
N GLY A 75 -16.72 12.94 -12.66
CA GLY A 75 -15.38 13.45 -12.36
C GLY A 75 -14.36 12.65 -13.14
N LYS A 76 -13.61 13.31 -14.02
CA LYS A 76 -12.51 12.71 -14.78
C LYS A 76 -11.39 12.28 -13.80
N PRO A 77 -10.72 11.13 -14.03
CA PRO A 77 -9.59 10.69 -13.19
C PRO A 77 -8.45 11.71 -13.20
#